data_AF-A0AAV5YIN7-F1
#
_entry.id   AF-A0AAV5YIN7-F1
#
_cell.length_a   1.000
_cell.length_b   1.000
_cell.length_c   1.000
_cell.angle_alpha   90.00
_cell.angle_beta   90.00
_cell.angle_gamma   90.00
#
_symmetry.space_group_name_H-M   'P 1'
#
loop_
_entity.id
_entity.type
_entity.pdbx_description
1 polymer ?
#
loop_
_entity_poly.entity_id
_entity_poly.type
_entity_poly.pdbx_seq_one_letter_code
_entity_poly.pdbx_strand_id
1 'polypeptide(L)'
;MALLAGAPGLARAAQARRFPVATRGALELQIPDGWVAEMHPGPSNTPPTVQIDAPNRALTVLATPLPPPPGSNPPTPERLRAAVEAEAGSPEIRERAAEAKPAIQELRGPQAAGYLFSATDKTWKPGGSDYHYITQGEMVVGSLVVTFTILTNAASGPDRDAALEMLRSARYAAP
;
A
#
# COMPACT_ATOMS: atom_id res chain seq x y z
N MET A 1 5.71 29.47 -35.18
CA MET A 1 6.16 28.64 -34.05
C MET A 1 4.92 28.00 -33.43
N ALA A 2 4.78 26.68 -33.54
CA ALA A 2 3.65 25.94 -32.99
C ALA A 2 3.96 25.56 -31.53
N LEU A 3 3.12 25.98 -30.58
CA LEU A 3 3.14 25.46 -29.22
C LEU A 3 2.54 24.05 -29.23
N LEU A 4 3.34 23.05 -28.91
CA LEU A 4 2.86 21.72 -28.55
C LEU A 4 2.32 21.78 -27.12
N ALA A 5 1.00 21.84 -26.98
CA ALA A 5 0.32 21.60 -25.72
C ALA A 5 0.48 20.10 -25.36
N GLY A 6 1.27 19.80 -24.34
CA GLY A 6 1.30 18.46 -23.75
C GLY A 6 -0.06 18.16 -23.13
N ALA A 7 -0.74 17.12 -23.62
CA ALA A 7 -1.97 16.64 -23.00
C ALA A 7 -1.62 16.10 -21.60
N PRO A 8 -2.26 16.58 -20.52
CA PRO A 8 -2.15 15.91 -19.24
C PRO A 8 -2.74 14.52 -19.40
N GLY A 9 -1.96 13.48 -19.11
CA GLY A 9 -2.49 12.14 -18.98
C GLY A 9 -3.64 12.19 -17.98
N LEU A 10 -4.84 11.82 -18.41
CA LEU A 10 -6.03 11.79 -17.56
C LEU A 10 -5.72 10.87 -16.37
N ALA A 11 -5.44 11.46 -15.22
CA ALA A 11 -5.42 10.74 -13.97
C ALA A 11 -6.77 10.01 -13.87
N ARG A 12 -6.73 8.70 -13.63
CA ARG A 12 -7.93 7.91 -13.40
C ARG A 12 -8.75 8.63 -12.33
N ALA A 13 -9.99 8.98 -12.64
CA ALA A 13 -10.87 9.59 -11.67
C ALA A 13 -10.95 8.66 -10.44
N ALA A 14 -10.95 9.27 -9.26
CA ALA A 14 -10.84 8.59 -8.00
C ALA A 14 -11.77 9.24 -6.98
N GLN A 15 -12.27 8.44 -6.06
CA GLN A 15 -13.25 8.87 -5.08
C GLN A 15 -12.64 8.78 -3.69
N ALA A 16 -12.71 9.88 -2.95
CA ALA A 16 -12.26 9.90 -1.56
C ALA A 16 -13.17 8.98 -0.72
N ARG A 17 -12.57 7.99 -0.06
CA ARG A 17 -13.27 7.11 0.89
C ARG A 17 -12.56 7.12 2.23
N ARG A 18 -13.35 7.17 3.31
CA ARG A 18 -12.88 7.20 4.69
C ARG A 18 -13.08 5.84 5.33
N PHE A 19 -12.05 5.41 6.05
CA PHE A 19 -11.96 4.13 6.75
C PHE A 19 -11.69 4.43 8.24
N PRO A 20 -12.74 4.44 9.09
CA PRO A 20 -12.61 4.81 10.50
C PRO A 20 -11.66 3.89 11.26
N VAL A 21 -10.82 4.48 12.11
CA VAL A 21 -9.87 3.77 12.98
C VAL A 21 -10.31 3.98 14.42
N ALA A 22 -11.33 3.23 14.85
CA ALA A 22 -12.00 3.40 16.13
C ALA A 22 -12.30 4.89 16.43
N THR A 23 -11.88 5.41 17.58
CA THR A 23 -12.03 6.82 17.98
C THR A 23 -10.81 7.69 17.65
N ARG A 24 -9.88 7.20 16.82
CA ARG A 24 -8.56 7.82 16.57
C ARG A 24 -8.47 8.56 15.24
N GLY A 25 -9.58 8.69 14.53
CA GLY A 25 -9.70 9.35 13.22
C GLY A 25 -10.03 8.34 12.13
N ALA A 26 -9.65 8.65 10.89
CA ALA A 26 -9.84 7.76 9.75
C ALA A 26 -8.65 7.82 8.78
N LEU A 27 -8.38 6.69 8.14
CA LEU A 27 -7.56 6.64 6.93
C LEU A 27 -8.45 7.06 5.75
N GLU A 28 -8.06 8.10 5.02
CA GLU A 28 -8.74 8.53 3.80
C GLU A 28 -7.89 8.17 2.58
N LEU A 29 -8.49 7.42 1.64
CA LEU A 29 -7.84 6.97 0.41
C LEU A 29 -8.59 7.50 -0.82
N GLN A 30 -7.86 7.85 -1.87
CA GLN A 30 -8.44 8.12 -3.19
C GLN A 30 -8.61 6.80 -3.94
N ILE A 31 -9.78 6.18 -3.81
CA ILE A 31 -10.06 4.88 -4.44
C ILE A 31 -10.23 5.08 -5.95
N PRO A 32 -9.40 4.44 -6.80
CA PRO A 32 -9.55 4.59 -8.24
C PRO A 32 -10.93 4.13 -8.72
N ASP A 33 -11.48 4.80 -9.72
CA ASP A 33 -12.81 4.50 -10.23
C ASP A 33 -12.94 3.04 -10.67
N GLY A 34 -14.04 2.39 -10.29
CA GLY A 34 -14.29 0.97 -10.59
C GLY A 34 -13.53 -0.01 -9.70
N TRP A 35 -12.70 0.47 -8.76
CA TRP A 35 -12.13 -0.38 -7.71
C TRP A 35 -13.12 -0.52 -6.57
N VAL A 36 -13.13 -1.68 -5.93
CA VAL A 36 -13.95 -1.96 -4.74
C VAL A 36 -13.05 -1.87 -3.53
N ALA A 37 -13.50 -1.22 -2.46
CA ALA A 37 -12.77 -1.16 -1.20
C ALA A 37 -13.69 -1.50 -0.02
N GLU A 38 -13.26 -2.40 0.84
CA GLU A 38 -14.03 -2.90 1.98
C GLU A 38 -13.12 -3.00 3.20
N MET A 39 -13.64 -2.59 4.36
CA MET A 39 -12.95 -2.79 5.63
C MET A 39 -13.39 -4.12 6.21
N HIS A 40 -12.45 -5.04 6.36
CA HIS A 40 -12.69 -6.30 7.01
C HIS A 40 -12.19 -6.24 8.46
N PRO A 41 -12.98 -6.75 9.43
CA PRO A 41 -12.46 -6.94 10.77
C PRO A 41 -11.32 -7.96 10.71
N GLY A 42 -10.25 -7.68 11.46
CA GLY A 42 -9.22 -8.69 11.67
C GLY A 42 -9.76 -9.85 12.53
N PRO A 43 -9.16 -11.04 12.47
CA PRO A 43 -9.30 -12.06 13.52
C PRO A 43 -9.14 -11.44 14.92
N SER A 44 -9.71 -12.05 15.96
CA SER A 44 -9.64 -11.57 17.34
C SER A 44 -8.24 -11.03 17.70
N ASN A 45 -8.18 -9.79 18.21
CA ASN A 45 -6.96 -9.04 18.56
C ASN A 45 -6.06 -8.59 17.39
N THR A 46 -6.53 -8.64 16.15
CA THR A 46 -5.82 -8.02 15.02
C THR A 46 -6.57 -6.78 14.51
N PRO A 47 -5.85 -5.74 14.04
CA PRO A 47 -6.48 -4.52 13.54
C PRO A 47 -7.29 -4.77 12.26
N PRO A 48 -8.39 -4.00 12.03
CA PRO A 48 -9.12 -4.05 10.77
C PRO A 48 -8.23 -3.71 9.57
N THR A 49 -8.48 -4.39 8.46
CA THR A 49 -7.73 -4.20 7.21
C THR A 49 -8.68 -3.76 6.11
N VAL A 50 -8.30 -2.71 5.39
CA VAL A 50 -8.98 -2.29 4.16
C VAL A 50 -8.45 -3.17 3.02
N GLN A 51 -9.31 -3.99 2.44
CA GLN A 51 -9.04 -4.68 1.18
C GLN A 51 -9.55 -3.81 0.03
N ILE A 52 -8.69 -3.55 -0.95
CA ILE A 52 -9.03 -2.81 -2.16
C ILE A 52 -8.71 -3.68 -3.38
N ASP A 53 -9.70 -3.98 -4.20
CA ASP A 53 -9.58 -4.82 -5.38
C ASP A 53 -9.77 -3.99 -6.66
N ALA A 54 -8.82 -4.10 -7.58
CA ALA A 54 -8.96 -3.63 -8.95
C ALA A 54 -9.98 -4.49 -9.72
N PRO A 55 -10.53 -4.01 -10.86
CA PRO A 55 -11.44 -4.79 -11.70
C PRO A 55 -10.89 -6.18 -12.02
N ASN A 56 -11.76 -7.19 -11.96
CA ASN A 56 -11.42 -8.61 -12.16
C ASN A 56 -10.32 -9.13 -11.22
N ARG A 57 -10.08 -8.43 -10.11
CA ARG A 57 -9.02 -8.73 -9.14
C ARG A 57 -7.62 -8.82 -9.78
N ALA A 58 -7.36 -7.97 -10.77
CA ALA A 58 -6.04 -7.88 -11.41
C ALA A 58 -4.93 -7.48 -10.42
N LEU A 59 -5.32 -6.79 -9.35
CA LEU A 59 -4.47 -6.36 -8.25
C LEU A 59 -5.33 -6.23 -6.98
N THR A 60 -4.79 -6.66 -5.85
CA THR A 60 -5.38 -6.47 -4.52
C THR A 60 -4.42 -5.66 -3.64
N VAL A 61 -4.91 -4.63 -2.96
CA VAL A 61 -4.21 -3.92 -1.89
C VAL A 61 -4.83 -4.29 -0.56
N LEU A 62 -4.01 -4.68 0.41
CA LEU A 62 -4.38 -4.82 1.81
C LEU A 62 -3.72 -3.68 2.57
N ALA A 63 -4.49 -2.80 3.19
CA ALA A 63 -3.98 -1.68 3.97
C ALA A 63 -4.53 -1.73 5.39
N THR A 64 -3.66 -1.89 6.38
CA THR A 64 -4.03 -2.02 7.78
C THR A 64 -3.64 -0.74 8.53
N PRO A 65 -4.60 0.16 8.80
CA PRO A 65 -4.32 1.34 9.60
C PRO A 65 -4.19 0.98 11.09
N LEU A 66 -3.09 1.40 11.68
CA LEU A 66 -2.70 1.18 13.07
C LEU A 66 -2.68 2.53 13.79
N PRO A 67 -3.45 2.71 14.87
CA PRO A 67 -3.24 3.84 15.75
C PRO A 67 -1.92 3.66 16.48
N PRO A 68 -1.09 4.71 16.61
CA PRO A 68 0.11 4.63 17.42
C PRO A 68 -0.27 4.39 18.88
N PRO A 69 0.56 3.66 19.65
CA PRO A 69 0.36 3.46 21.08
C PRO A 69 0.11 4.79 21.82
N PRO A 70 -0.76 4.81 22.85
CA PRO A 70 -0.98 6.02 23.64
C PRO A 70 0.33 6.61 24.17
N GLY A 71 0.55 7.91 23.97
CA GLY A 71 1.76 8.61 24.42
C GLY A 71 3.02 8.36 23.60
N SER A 72 2.93 7.61 22.49
CA SER A 72 4.06 7.42 21.58
C SER A 72 4.16 8.52 20.53
N ASN A 73 5.39 8.85 20.13
CA ASN A 73 5.65 9.66 18.96
C ASN A 73 5.48 8.79 17.69
N PRO A 74 5.12 9.40 16.54
CA PRO A 74 5.21 8.72 15.25
C PRO A 74 6.61 8.13 15.04
N PRO A 75 6.72 6.96 14.38
CA PRO A 75 8.01 6.37 14.09
C PRO A 75 8.85 7.31 13.21
N THR A 76 10.17 7.35 13.46
CA THR A 76 11.09 8.13 12.62
C THR A 76 11.26 7.46 11.26
N PRO A 77 11.71 8.19 10.21
CA PRO A 77 12.00 7.60 8.91
C PRO A 77 12.98 6.42 8.99
N GLU A 78 14.01 6.52 9.83
CA GLU A 78 15.00 5.44 10.02
C GLU A 78 14.34 4.19 10.62
N ARG A 79 13.41 4.36 11.55
CA ARG A 79 12.68 3.25 12.16
C ARG A 79 11.71 2.59 11.20
N LEU A 80 11.01 3.37 10.37
CA LEU A 80 10.17 2.83 9.29
C LEU A 80 11.01 2.06 8.27
N ARG A 81 12.14 2.63 7.84
CA ARG A 81 13.05 1.97 6.90
C ARG A 81 13.57 0.65 7.46
N ALA A 82 13.99 0.63 8.72
CA ALA A 82 14.47 -0.58 9.39
C ALA A 82 13.37 -1.65 9.52
N ALA A 83 12.12 -1.27 9.78
CA ALA A 83 10.99 -2.21 9.84
C ALA A 83 10.75 -2.86 8.47
N VAL A 84 10.75 -2.08 7.39
CA VAL A 84 10.60 -2.59 6.03
C VAL A 84 11.81 -3.43 5.58
N GLU A 85 13.03 -3.06 5.99
CA GLU A 85 14.23 -3.88 5.78
C GLU A 85 14.17 -5.23 6.51
N ALA A 86 13.63 -5.24 7.74
CA ALA A 86 13.44 -6.46 8.50
C ALA A 86 12.41 -7.39 7.85
N GLU A 87 11.27 -6.84 7.39
CA GLU A 87 10.25 -7.59 6.65
C GLU A 87 10.81 -8.15 5.33
N ALA A 88 11.52 -7.34 4.55
CA ALA A 88 12.18 -7.79 3.32
C ALA A 88 13.20 -8.93 3.56
N GLY A 89 13.76 -9.01 4.78
CA GLY A 89 14.70 -10.03 5.21
C GLY A 89 14.07 -11.21 5.95
N SER A 90 12.74 -11.24 6.11
CA SER A 90 12.04 -12.29 6.87
C SER A 90 12.21 -13.67 6.21
N PRO A 91 12.10 -14.77 6.97
CA PRO A 91 12.09 -16.11 6.39
C PRO A 91 11.02 -16.29 5.32
N GLU A 92 9.80 -15.77 5.53
CA GLU A 92 8.70 -15.91 4.57
C GLU A 92 9.06 -15.29 3.21
N ILE A 93 9.67 -14.09 3.21
CA ILE A 93 10.09 -13.42 1.98
C ILE A 93 11.30 -14.12 1.37
N ARG A 94 12.33 -14.44 2.17
CA ARG A 94 13.56 -15.07 1.65
C ARG A 94 13.34 -16.45 1.04
N GLU A 95 12.39 -17.21 1.56
CA GLU A 95 12.08 -18.54 1.05
C GLU A 95 11.37 -18.49 -0.30
N ARG A 96 10.54 -17.47 -0.55
CA ARG A 96 9.71 -17.37 -1.77
C ARG A 96 10.24 -16.41 -2.82
N ALA A 97 10.98 -15.37 -2.42
CA ALA A 97 11.50 -14.37 -3.33
C ALA A 97 12.51 -14.95 -4.33
N ALA A 98 12.44 -14.51 -5.59
CA ALA A 98 13.46 -14.73 -6.60
C ALA A 98 14.69 -13.83 -6.35
N GLU A 99 14.48 -12.67 -5.74
CA GLU A 99 15.51 -11.71 -5.37
C GLU A 99 16.24 -12.16 -4.10
N ALA A 100 17.58 -12.19 -4.15
CA ALA A 100 18.38 -12.50 -2.96
C ALA A 100 18.23 -11.44 -1.85
N LYS A 101 17.99 -10.19 -2.24
CA LYS A 101 17.72 -9.06 -1.35
C LYS A 101 16.82 -8.05 -2.06
N PRO A 102 15.55 -7.89 -1.66
CA PRO A 102 14.67 -6.87 -2.21
C PRO A 102 15.22 -5.46 -1.97
N ALA A 103 15.06 -4.59 -2.97
CA ALA A 103 15.46 -3.18 -2.85
C ALA A 103 14.40 -2.39 -2.07
N ILE A 104 14.85 -1.61 -1.09
CA ILE A 104 13.98 -0.71 -0.33
C ILE A 104 13.84 0.61 -1.08
N GLN A 105 12.60 1.02 -1.30
CA GLN A 105 12.23 2.23 -2.01
C GLN A 105 11.44 3.14 -1.08
N GLU A 106 11.61 4.45 -1.27
CA GLU A 106 10.86 5.45 -0.53
C GLU A 106 9.46 5.63 -1.13
N LEU A 107 8.46 5.79 -0.27
CA LEU A 107 7.11 6.20 -0.62
C LEU A 107 6.81 7.52 0.07
N ARG A 108 6.52 8.56 -0.71
CA ARG A 108 6.28 9.91 -0.20
C ARG A 108 5.11 10.57 -0.92
N GLY A 109 4.30 11.28 -0.15
CA GLY A 109 3.25 12.16 -0.65
C GLY A 109 2.95 13.28 0.35
N PRO A 110 1.82 13.99 0.21
CA PRO A 110 1.55 15.21 0.99
C PRO A 110 1.41 14.98 2.50
N GLN A 111 0.81 13.85 2.90
CA GLN A 111 0.67 13.44 4.30
C GLN A 111 1.20 12.03 4.57
N ALA A 112 1.69 11.34 3.54
CA ALA A 112 2.21 9.99 3.62
C ALA A 112 3.74 9.99 3.49
N ALA A 113 4.44 9.28 4.35
CA ALA A 113 5.87 9.03 4.23
C ALA A 113 6.21 7.64 4.77
N GLY A 114 6.97 6.86 4.00
CA GLY A 114 7.26 5.48 4.33
C GLY A 114 8.24 4.82 3.37
N TYR A 115 8.34 3.51 3.47
CA TYR A 115 9.21 2.69 2.65
C TYR A 115 8.47 1.44 2.19
N LEU A 116 8.93 0.86 1.09
CA LEU A 116 8.42 -0.39 0.55
C LEU A 116 9.52 -1.22 -0.09
N PHE A 117 9.24 -2.49 -0.30
CA PHE A 117 9.99 -3.36 -1.22
C PHE A 117 9.03 -4.13 -2.11
N SER A 118 9.55 -4.62 -3.24
CA SER A 118 8.84 -5.56 -4.10
C SER A 118 9.65 -6.85 -4.21
N ALA A 119 8.95 -7.97 -4.27
CA ALA A 119 9.54 -9.29 -4.48
C ALA A 119 8.73 -10.10 -5.50
N THR A 120 9.42 -10.98 -6.21
CA THR A 120 8.84 -11.91 -7.18
C THR A 120 8.76 -13.29 -6.54
N ASP A 121 7.58 -13.89 -6.50
CA ASP A 121 7.42 -15.25 -6.00
C ASP A 121 7.96 -16.27 -7.01
N LYS A 122 9.11 -16.89 -6.71
CA LYS A 122 9.75 -17.90 -7.57
C LYS A 122 8.97 -19.22 -7.63
N THR A 123 8.00 -19.41 -6.73
CA THR A 123 7.16 -20.62 -6.67
C THR A 123 5.85 -20.47 -7.46
N TRP A 124 5.56 -19.25 -7.94
CA TRP A 124 4.38 -18.93 -8.71
C TRP A 124 4.30 -19.75 -10.01
N LYS A 125 3.07 -20.09 -10.40
CA LYS A 125 2.77 -20.83 -11.63
C LYS A 125 1.70 -20.10 -12.44
N PRO A 126 1.88 -19.96 -13.76
CA PRO A 126 0.85 -19.41 -14.64
C PRO A 126 -0.49 -20.15 -14.52
N GLY A 127 -1.59 -19.40 -14.48
CA GLY A 127 -2.95 -19.94 -14.41
C GLY A 127 -3.43 -20.38 -13.02
N GLY A 128 -2.60 -20.22 -11.98
CA GLY A 128 -3.02 -20.40 -10.58
C GLY A 128 -3.87 -19.24 -10.05
N SER A 129 -4.39 -19.40 -8.82
CA SER A 129 -5.11 -18.34 -8.09
C SER A 129 -4.19 -17.40 -7.33
N ASP A 130 -2.89 -17.72 -7.23
CA ASP A 130 -1.91 -16.95 -6.50
C ASP A 130 -1.34 -15.80 -7.33
N TYR A 131 -0.73 -14.84 -6.64
CA TYR A 131 -0.10 -13.68 -7.24
C TYR A 131 1.40 -13.88 -7.43
N HIS A 132 1.92 -13.45 -8.58
CA HIS A 132 3.34 -13.57 -8.91
C HIS A 132 4.20 -12.52 -8.20
N TYR A 133 3.66 -11.32 -7.97
CA TYR A 133 4.38 -10.19 -7.39
C TYR A 133 3.74 -9.72 -6.11
N ILE A 134 4.58 -9.45 -5.12
CA ILE A 134 4.20 -8.80 -3.88
C ILE A 134 4.96 -7.47 -3.75
N THR A 135 4.29 -6.44 -3.26
CA THR A 135 4.93 -5.22 -2.78
C THR A 135 4.42 -4.94 -1.37
N GLN A 136 5.32 -4.84 -0.40
CA GLN A 136 4.98 -4.60 0.99
C GLN A 136 5.66 -3.34 1.48
N GLY A 137 5.03 -2.67 2.44
CA GLY A 137 5.61 -1.47 3.04
C GLY A 137 4.89 -1.01 4.28
N GLU A 138 5.47 0.02 4.86
CA GLU A 138 4.96 0.72 6.03
C GLU A 138 5.09 2.22 5.80
N MET A 139 4.05 2.97 6.13
CA MET A 139 4.03 4.43 6.01
C MET A 139 3.34 5.08 7.20
N VAL A 140 3.80 6.26 7.57
CA VAL A 140 3.04 7.17 8.42
C VAL A 140 2.11 8.00 7.54
N VAL A 141 0.85 8.09 7.94
CA VAL A 141 -0.17 8.96 7.35
C VAL A 141 -0.75 9.83 8.46
N GLY A 142 -0.29 11.08 8.55
CA GLY A 142 -0.64 11.97 9.68
C GLY A 142 -0.30 11.33 11.03
N SER A 143 -1.34 10.99 11.82
CA SER A 143 -1.16 10.32 13.12
C SER A 143 -1.39 8.81 13.08
N LEU A 144 -1.45 8.18 11.91
CA LEU A 144 -1.60 6.74 11.74
C LEU A 144 -0.31 6.14 11.21
N VAL A 145 -0.04 4.89 11.60
CA VAL A 145 0.88 4.00 10.87
C VAL A 145 0.03 3.12 9.99
N VAL A 146 0.43 2.88 8.75
CA VAL A 146 -0.28 2.01 7.81
C VAL A 146 0.71 1.00 7.27
N THR A 147 0.51 -0.27 7.57
CA THR A 147 1.17 -1.35 6.85
C THR A 147 0.34 -1.69 5.63
N PHE A 148 0.99 -2.06 4.53
CA PHE A 148 0.29 -2.43 3.32
C PHE A 148 0.99 -3.55 2.54
N THR A 149 0.17 -4.26 1.79
CA THR A 149 0.59 -5.28 0.83
C THR A 149 -0.16 -5.04 -0.48
N ILE A 150 0.55 -5.07 -1.61
CA ILE A 150 0.00 -5.08 -2.96
C ILE A 150 0.33 -6.44 -3.57
N LEU A 151 -0.70 -7.12 -4.06
CA LEU A 151 -0.60 -8.41 -4.71
C LEU A 151 -1.05 -8.27 -6.16
N THR A 152 -0.22 -8.74 -7.11
CA THR A 152 -0.54 -8.64 -8.53
C THR A 152 0.18 -9.68 -9.37
N ASN A 153 -0.31 -9.93 -10.58
CA ASN A 153 0.35 -10.75 -11.59
C ASN A 153 1.11 -9.92 -12.64
N ALA A 154 1.17 -8.60 -12.49
CA ALA A 154 1.89 -7.70 -13.38
C ALA A 154 3.02 -6.96 -12.65
N ALA A 155 4.26 -7.08 -13.14
CA ALA A 155 5.42 -6.40 -12.54
C ALA A 155 5.33 -4.86 -12.60
N SER A 156 4.61 -4.33 -13.58
CA SER A 156 4.36 -2.90 -13.79
C SER A 156 3.06 -2.70 -14.55
N GLY A 157 2.53 -1.48 -14.53
CA GLY A 157 1.34 -1.13 -15.30
C GLY A 157 0.42 -0.18 -14.55
N PRO A 158 -0.66 0.27 -15.22
CA PRO A 158 -1.51 1.35 -14.75
C PRO A 158 -2.18 1.06 -13.41
N ASP A 159 -2.60 -0.18 -13.15
CA ASP A 159 -3.22 -0.54 -11.87
C ASP A 159 -2.20 -0.54 -10.72
N ARG A 160 -0.95 -0.97 -10.97
CA ARG A 160 0.12 -0.89 -9.96
C ARG A 160 0.49 0.56 -9.67
N ASP A 161 0.62 1.38 -10.70
CA ASP A 161 0.91 2.81 -10.56
C ASP A 161 -0.22 3.53 -9.81
N ALA A 162 -1.48 3.21 -10.11
CA ALA A 162 -2.65 3.74 -9.41
C ALA A 162 -2.71 3.28 -7.94
N ALA A 163 -2.34 2.04 -7.62
CA ALA A 163 -2.26 1.56 -6.23
C ALA A 163 -1.20 2.34 -5.43
N LEU A 164 -0.02 2.53 -6.01
CA LEU A 164 1.06 3.31 -5.36
C LEU A 164 0.65 4.77 -5.20
N GLU A 165 -0.03 5.36 -6.18
CA GLU A 165 -0.51 6.74 -6.08
C GLU A 165 -1.63 6.91 -5.06
N MET A 166 -2.55 5.94 -4.94
CA MET A 166 -3.54 5.89 -3.88
C MET A 166 -2.89 5.88 -2.49
N LEU A 167 -1.80 5.12 -2.30
CA LEU A 167 -1.04 5.08 -1.05
C LEU A 167 -0.26 6.39 -0.80
N ARG A 168 0.39 6.97 -1.82
CA ARG A 168 1.07 8.27 -1.70
C ARG A 168 0.11 9.41 -1.35
N SER A 169 -1.08 9.39 -1.93
CA SER A 169 -2.11 10.41 -1.71
C SER A 169 -2.96 10.17 -0.46
N ALA A 170 -2.67 9.12 0.33
CA ALA A 170 -3.36 8.82 1.56
C ALA A 170 -3.31 10.00 2.54
N ARG A 171 -4.43 10.21 3.24
CA ARG A 171 -4.59 11.31 4.20
C ARG A 171 -5.11 10.80 5.53
N TYR A 172 -4.74 11.51 6.58
CA TYR A 172 -5.34 11.36 7.89
C TYR A 172 -6.52 12.32 8.02
N ALA A 173 -7.69 11.80 8.36
CA ALA A 173 -8.82 12.60 8.79
C ALA A 173 -8.94 12.51 10.32
N ALA A 174 -8.90 13.67 10.98
CA ALA A 174 -9.10 13.76 12.42
C ALA A 174 -10.50 13.25 12.84
N PRO A 175 -10.68 12.82 14.11
CA PRO A 175 -11.95 12.34 14.64
C PRO A 175 -13.09 13.36 14.55
#